data_AF-A0A3M5WW38-F1
#
_entry.id   AF-A0A3M5WW38-F1
#
_cell.length_a   1.000
_cell.length_b   1.000
_cell.length_c   1.000
_cell.angle_alpha   90.00
_cell.angle_beta   90.00
_cell.angle_gamma   90.00
#
_symmetry.space_group_name_H-M   'P 1'
#
loop_
_entity.id
_entity.type
_entity.pdbx_description
1 polymer ?
#
loop_
_entity_poly.entity_id
_entity_poly.type
_entity_poly.pdbx_seq_one_letter_code
_entity_poly.pdbx_strand_id
1 'polypeptide(L)'
;MNCIVEYSDPHHRLAVIQLWKTVFNDDMPHNRPDLSIDKKRAVDDHLFFVALADDQVVGTLLAGYDGHRGWLYSVAVDPQQRGNGPPGYPAGQACRKSACGSWLREDQPADPYLQ
;
A
#
# COMPACT_ATOMS: atom_id res chain seq x y z
N MET A 1 1.43 -7.41 -19.48
CA MET A 1 1.75 -5.96 -19.53
C MET A 1 1.61 -5.41 -18.13
N ASN A 2 2.59 -4.64 -17.64
CA ASN A 2 2.60 -4.13 -16.27
C ASN A 2 2.25 -2.65 -16.29
N CYS A 3 1.25 -2.24 -15.52
CA CYS A 3 0.84 -0.85 -15.45
C CYS A 3 0.35 -0.49 -14.04
N ILE A 4 0.41 0.79 -13.71
CA ILE A 4 -0.19 1.33 -12.48
C ILE A 4 -1.36 2.19 -12.93
N VAL A 5 -2.52 1.94 -12.35
CA VAL A 5 -3.78 2.62 -12.67
C VAL A 5 -4.44 3.14 -11.40
N GLU A 6 -5.31 4.14 -11.55
CA GLU A 6 -6.19 4.56 -10.46
C GLU A 6 -7.15 3.42 -10.10
N TYR A 7 -7.48 3.31 -8.83
CA TYR A 7 -8.41 2.32 -8.34
C TYR A 7 -9.81 2.52 -8.92
N SER A 8 -10.41 1.46 -9.45
CA SER A 8 -11.80 1.43 -9.89
C SER A 8 -12.53 0.30 -9.16
N ASP A 9 -13.62 0.64 -8.47
CA ASP A 9 -14.35 -0.31 -7.62
C ASP A 9 -14.93 -1.51 -8.39
N PRO A 10 -15.59 -1.33 -9.55
CA PRO A 10 -16.09 -2.46 -10.35
C PRO A 10 -15.00 -3.42 -10.82
N HIS A 11 -13.78 -2.92 -11.05
CA HIS A 11 -12.70 -3.71 -11.63
C HIS A 11 -11.75 -4.31 -10.59
N HIS A 12 -11.47 -3.60 -9.49
CA HIS A 12 -10.35 -3.93 -8.61
C HIS A 12 -10.79 -4.40 -7.22
N ARG A 13 -12.02 -4.12 -6.76
CA ARG A 13 -12.43 -4.32 -5.35
C ARG A 13 -12.13 -5.70 -4.80
N LEU A 14 -12.58 -6.75 -5.49
CA LEU A 14 -12.42 -8.13 -5.01
C LEU A 14 -10.94 -8.54 -4.96
N ALA A 15 -10.18 -8.22 -6.00
CA ALA A 15 -8.77 -8.57 -6.09
C ALA A 15 -7.93 -7.83 -5.04
N VAL A 16 -8.21 -6.54 -4.80
CA VAL A 16 -7.56 -5.76 -3.75
C VAL A 16 -7.88 -6.30 -2.35
N ILE A 17 -9.14 -6.68 -2.09
CA ILE A 17 -9.54 -7.28 -0.80
C ILE A 17 -8.78 -8.60 -0.58
N GLN A 18 -8.68 -9.45 -1.61
CA GLN A 18 -7.93 -10.69 -1.52
C GLN A 18 -6.45 -10.43 -1.25
N LEU A 19 -5.83 -9.54 -2.02
CA LEU A 19 -4.44 -9.14 -1.82
C LEU A 19 -4.20 -8.64 -0.40
N TRP A 20 -5.05 -7.76 0.13
CA TRP A 20 -4.89 -7.20 1.47
C TRP A 20 -5.07 -8.25 2.57
N LYS A 21 -6.01 -9.19 2.40
CA LYS A 21 -6.16 -10.33 3.33
C LYS A 21 -4.91 -11.20 3.33
N THR A 22 -4.36 -11.51 2.16
CA THR A 22 -3.14 -12.30 2.02
C THR A 22 -1.92 -11.58 2.59
N VAL A 23 -1.82 -10.27 2.39
CA VAL A 23 -0.61 -9.49 2.67
C VAL A 23 -0.56 -8.94 4.10
N PHE A 24 -1.68 -8.42 4.61
CA PHE A 24 -1.73 -7.85 5.96
C PHE A 24 -2.15 -8.85 7.03
N ASN A 25 -2.99 -9.84 6.68
CA ASN A 25 -3.52 -10.85 7.60
C ASN A 25 -3.97 -10.24 8.96
N ASP A 26 -4.70 -9.13 8.89
CA ASP A 26 -5.10 -8.33 10.05
C ASP A 26 -6.63 -8.40 10.23
N ASP A 27 -7.04 -9.06 11.31
CA ASP A 27 -8.45 -9.31 11.64
C ASP A 27 -9.07 -8.19 12.49
N MET A 28 -8.35 -7.11 12.80
CA MET A 28 -8.91 -6.02 13.58
C MET A 28 -10.09 -5.38 12.83
N PRO A 29 -11.25 -5.14 13.47
CA PRO A 29 -12.46 -4.65 12.79
C PRO A 29 -12.27 -3.34 12.03
N HIS A 30 -11.42 -2.45 12.55
CA HIS A 30 -11.11 -1.16 11.91
C HIS A 30 -10.14 -1.28 10.72
N ASN A 31 -9.49 -2.44 10.59
CA ASN A 31 -8.50 -2.75 9.57
C ASN A 31 -9.05 -3.56 8.41
N ARG A 32 -10.33 -3.93 8.48
CA ARG A 32 -11.07 -4.59 7.41
C ARG A 32 -10.85 -3.89 6.06
N PRO A 33 -10.46 -4.63 5.02
CA PRO A 33 -10.14 -4.05 3.72
C PRO A 33 -11.36 -3.42 3.06
N ASP A 34 -12.55 -4.03 3.20
CA ASP A 34 -13.81 -3.48 2.69
C ASP A 34 -14.11 -2.10 3.26
N LEU A 35 -14.08 -1.96 4.60
CA LEU A 35 -14.33 -0.67 5.27
C LEU A 35 -13.25 0.37 4.94
N SER A 36 -12.00 -0.06 4.78
CA SER A 36 -10.89 0.83 4.45
C SER A 36 -11.02 1.39 3.02
N ILE A 37 -11.43 0.56 2.06
CA ILE A 37 -11.71 0.96 0.69
C ILE A 37 -12.91 1.92 0.65
N ASP A 38 -14.00 1.58 1.33
CA ASP A 38 -15.22 2.42 1.33
C ASP A 38 -14.94 3.81 1.91
N LYS A 39 -14.18 3.88 3.01
CA LYS A 39 -13.74 5.15 3.59
C LYS A 39 -12.86 5.95 2.63
N LYS A 40 -11.91 5.29 1.97
CA LYS A 40 -11.02 5.99 1.01
C LYS A 40 -11.82 6.57 -0.16
N ARG A 41 -12.74 5.79 -0.72
CA ARG A 41 -13.59 6.23 -1.82
C ARG A 41 -14.47 7.41 -1.44
N ALA A 42 -14.96 7.46 -0.19
CA ALA A 42 -15.74 8.58 0.29
C ALA A 42 -14.93 9.90 0.42
N VAL A 43 -13.60 9.82 0.50
CA VAL A 43 -12.72 11.01 0.49
C VAL A 43 -12.55 11.57 -0.93
N ASP A 44 -12.60 10.70 -1.95
CA ASP A 44 -12.57 11.06 -3.38
C ASP A 44 -11.40 11.99 -3.78
N ASP A 45 -10.20 11.72 -3.26
CA ASP A 45 -8.99 12.51 -3.54
C ASP A 45 -8.14 11.96 -4.69
N HIS A 46 -8.59 10.91 -5.38
CA HIS A 46 -7.87 10.22 -6.45
C HIS A 46 -6.50 9.64 -6.04
N LEU A 47 -6.20 9.50 -4.75
CA LEU A 47 -4.92 9.01 -4.22
C LEU A 47 -4.99 7.53 -3.83
N PHE A 48 -5.60 6.70 -4.67
CA PHE A 48 -5.65 5.26 -4.51
C PHE A 48 -5.30 4.57 -5.83
N PHE A 49 -4.18 3.84 -5.84
CA PHE A 49 -3.63 3.22 -7.03
C PHE A 49 -3.50 1.71 -6.90
N VAL A 50 -3.54 1.04 -8.05
CA VAL A 50 -3.43 -0.41 -8.20
C VAL A 50 -2.36 -0.71 -9.24
N ALA A 51 -1.45 -1.61 -8.90
CA ALA A 51 -0.48 -2.16 -9.83
C ALA A 51 -1.06 -3.43 -10.45
N LEU A 52 -1.09 -3.47 -11.77
CA LEU A 52 -1.54 -4.59 -12.58
C LEU A 52 -0.34 -5.27 -13.25
N ALA A 53 -0.31 -6.59 -13.23
CA ALA A 53 0.54 -7.39 -14.10
C ALA A 53 -0.35 -8.42 -14.81
N ASP A 54 -0.36 -8.37 -16.14
CA ASP A 54 -1.20 -9.26 -16.97
C ASP A 54 -2.68 -9.22 -16.54
N ASP A 55 -3.19 -8.00 -16.33
CA ASP A 55 -4.55 -7.70 -15.84
C ASP A 55 -4.89 -8.24 -14.43
N GLN A 56 -3.91 -8.77 -13.71
CA GLN A 56 -4.05 -9.18 -12.32
C GLN A 56 -3.55 -8.09 -11.37
N VAL A 57 -4.30 -7.85 -10.30
CA VAL A 57 -3.87 -6.94 -9.23
C VAL A 57 -2.73 -7.58 -8.46
N VAL A 58 -1.53 -7.04 -8.63
CA VAL A 58 -0.31 -7.49 -7.96
C VAL A 58 0.15 -6.54 -6.88
N GLY A 59 -0.44 -5.35 -6.79
CA GLY A 59 -0.08 -4.39 -5.75
C GLY A 59 -1.09 -3.26 -5.60
N THR A 60 -1.04 -2.58 -4.46
CA THR A 60 -1.88 -1.42 -4.17
C THR A 60 -1.11 -0.36 -3.40
N LEU A 61 -1.45 0.90 -3.64
CA LEU A 61 -0.93 2.04 -2.91
C LEU A 61 -2.09 2.96 -2.49
N LEU A 62 -2.31 3.04 -1.18
CA LEU A 62 -3.28 3.93 -0.56
C LEU A 62 -2.53 5.13 0.01
N ALA A 63 -2.71 6.31 -0.59
CA ALA A 63 -2.08 7.55 -0.17
C ALA A 63 -3.10 8.56 0.36
N GLY A 64 -2.66 9.73 0.80
CA GLY A 64 -3.49 10.88 1.12
C GLY A 64 -2.66 12.14 1.21
N TYR A 65 -3.33 13.28 1.14
CA TYR A 65 -2.70 14.59 1.20
C TYR A 65 -3.55 15.53 2.05
N ASP A 66 -2.92 16.20 3.02
CA ASP A 66 -3.60 17.10 3.96
C ASP A 66 -3.43 18.59 3.60
N GLY A 67 -2.86 18.90 2.43
CA GLY A 67 -2.53 20.27 2.02
C GLY A 67 -1.10 20.70 2.37
N HIS A 68 -0.37 19.91 3.15
CA HIS A 68 1.03 20.19 3.51
C HIS A 68 1.95 18.99 3.27
N ARG A 69 1.51 17.77 3.62
CA ARG A 69 2.29 16.54 3.49
C ARG A 69 1.49 15.42 2.85
N GLY A 70 2.17 14.68 1.97
CA GLY A 70 1.68 13.42 1.45
C GLY A 70 1.95 12.30 2.43
N TRP A 71 1.01 11.37 2.55
CA TRP A 71 1.11 10.21 3.42
C TRP A 71 0.80 8.95 2.66
N LEU A 72 1.60 7.90 2.86
CA LEU A 72 1.25 6.54 2.47
C LEU A 72 0.61 5.86 3.66
N TYR A 73 -0.63 5.38 3.49
CA TYR A 73 -1.37 4.67 4.53
C TYR A 73 -1.16 3.17 4.46
N SER A 74 -1.15 2.62 3.24
CA SER A 74 -1.07 1.19 2.98
C SER A 74 -0.37 0.93 1.64
N VAL A 75 0.65 0.07 1.67
CA VAL A 75 1.28 -0.49 0.48
C VAL A 75 1.28 -2.00 0.61
N ALA A 76 0.68 -2.69 -0.37
CA ALA A 76 0.62 -4.14 -0.43
C ALA A 76 1.11 -4.59 -1.80
N VAL A 77 1.89 -5.67 -1.84
CA VAL A 77 2.36 -6.29 -3.09
C VAL A 77 2.27 -7.81 -2.95
N ASP A 78 1.86 -8.46 -4.03
CA ASP A 78 1.71 -9.90 -4.10
C ASP A 78 3.05 -10.59 -3.78
N PRO A 79 3.08 -11.50 -2.79
CA PRO A 79 4.28 -12.25 -2.43
C PRO A 79 4.93 -13.03 -3.58
N GLN A 80 4.17 -13.45 -4.58
CA GLN A 80 4.67 -14.25 -5.71
C GLN A 80 5.30 -13.40 -6.82
N GLN A 81 5.02 -12.10 -6.83
CA GLN A 81 5.55 -11.14 -7.81
C GLN A 81 6.76 -10.37 -7.27
N ARG A 82 7.33 -10.85 -6.15
CA ARG A 82 8.49 -10.26 -5.49
C ARG A 82 9.75 -10.51 -6.32
N GLY A 83 10.23 -9.46 -7.00
CA GLY A 83 11.57 -9.45 -7.59
C GLY A 83 12.66 -9.57 -6.51
N ASN A 84 13.75 -10.24 -6.87
CA ASN A 84 14.94 -10.48 -6.06
C ASN A 84 15.44 -9.19 -5.37
N GLY A 85 15.04 -8.98 -4.11
CA GLY A 85 15.74 -8.04 -3.25
C GLY A 85 17.19 -8.51 -3.04
N PRO A 86 18.16 -7.60 -2.82
CA PRO A 86 19.50 -8.00 -2.47
C PRO A 86 19.48 -8.93 -1.22
N PRO A 87 20.37 -9.93 -1.15
CA PRO A 87 20.43 -10.85 -0.02
C PRO A 87 20.52 -10.08 1.30
N GLY A 88 19.64 -10.37 2.26
CA GLY A 88 19.64 -9.74 3.59
C GLY A 88 18.58 -8.68 3.83
N TYR A 89 17.88 -8.21 2.78
CA TYR A 89 16.65 -7.43 2.99
C TYR A 89 15.48 -8.40 3.21
N PRO A 90 14.71 -8.28 4.31
CA PRO A 90 13.48 -9.04 4.43
C PRO A 90 12.58 -8.67 3.26
N ALA A 91 11.97 -9.68 2.66
CA ALA A 91 11.03 -9.53 1.57
C ALA A 91 10.00 -8.47 1.95
N GLY A 92 10.15 -7.26 1.40
CA GLY A 92 9.16 -6.22 1.61
C GLY A 92 7.82 -6.74 1.11
N GLN A 93 6.76 -6.40 1.85
CA GLN A 93 5.69 -5.53 1.33
C GLN A 93 4.34 -5.88 1.91
N ALA A 94 4.16 -5.40 3.13
CA ALA A 94 2.89 -5.01 3.72
C ALA A 94 3.24 -3.86 4.66
N CYS A 95 3.13 -2.60 4.21
CA CYS A 95 3.42 -1.47 5.09
C CYS A 95 2.13 -0.68 5.30
N ARG A 96 1.49 -0.91 6.44
CA ARG A 96 0.40 -0.07 6.95
C ARG A 96 0.99 0.91 7.95
N LYS A 97 0.49 2.14 8.07
CA LYS A 97 0.99 3.11 9.07
C LYS A 97 1.06 2.56 10.50
N SER A 98 0.19 1.63 10.89
CA SER A 98 0.25 0.96 12.20
C SER A 98 1.47 0.04 12.38
N ALA A 99 2.10 -0.40 11.29
CA ALA A 99 3.31 -1.24 11.27
C ALA A 99 4.57 -0.47 10.79
N CYS A 100 4.43 0.79 10.37
CA CYS A 100 5.50 1.59 9.75
C CYS A 100 6.48 2.24 10.77
N GLY A 101 6.29 1.99 12.07
CA GLY A 101 7.12 2.58 13.12
C GLY A 101 8.57 2.05 13.20
N SER A 102 8.87 0.89 12.60
CA SER A 102 10.19 0.25 12.71
C SER A 102 11.03 0.23 11.43
N TRP A 103 10.50 0.62 10.27
CA TRP A 103 11.23 0.53 8.99
C TRP A 103 11.59 1.89 8.38
N LEU A 104 10.84 2.95 8.66
CA LEU A 104 11.17 4.31 8.20
C LEU A 104 12.25 5.02 9.04
N ARG A 105 12.74 4.39 10.12
CA ARG A 105 13.67 5.05 11.05
C ARG A 105 15.15 4.77 10.76
N GLU A 106 15.48 3.74 9.98
CA GLU A 106 16.87 3.28 9.84
C GLU A 106 17.57 3.67 8.54
N ASP A 107 16.88 4.34 7.61
CA ASP A 107 17.50 4.80 6.34
C ASP A 107 17.16 6.26 6.00
N GLN A 108 16.97 7.10 7.02
CA GLN A 108 17.06 8.55 6.82
C GLN A 108 18.56 8.91 6.76
N PRO A 109 19.14 9.31 5.61
CA PRO A 109 20.39 10.04 5.66
C PRO A 109 20.14 11.27 6.55
N ALA A 110 21.02 11.47 7.54
CA ALA A 110 20.90 12.58 8.47
C ALA A 110 20.70 13.88 7.69
N ASP A 111 19.59 14.58 7.94
CA ASP A 111 19.31 15.90 7.37
C ASP A 111 20.32 16.90 7.95
N PRO A 112 21.23 17.48 7.14
CA PRO A 112 22.22 18.42 7.63
C PRO A 112 21.64 19.80 7.99
N TYR A 113 20.33 20.01 7.87
CA TYR A 113 19.69 21.32 8.08
C TYR A 113 18.73 21.41 9.28
N LEU A 114 18.65 20.38 10.12
CA LEU A 114 17.96 20.45 11.42
C LEU A 114 18.99 20.76 12.52
N GLN A 115 19.10 22.04 12.89
CA GLN A 115 19.62 22.50 14.19
C GLN A 115 18.48 22.56 15.20
#